data_AF-A0A352A7M1-F1
#
_entry.id   AF-A0A352A7M1-F1
#
_cell.length_a   1.000
_cell.length_b   1.000
_cell.length_c   1.000
_cell.angle_alpha   90.00
_cell.angle_beta   90.00
_cell.angle_gamma   90.00
#
_symmetry.space_group_name_H-M   'P 1'
#
loop_
_entity.id
_entity.type
_entity.pdbx_description
1 polymer ?
#
loop_
_entity_poly.entity_id
_entity_poly.type
_entity_poly.pdbx_seq_one_letter_code
_entity_poly.pdbx_strand_id
1 'polypeptide(L)'
;MENEENRVIDTNAQASALGWDFQSSLALFFVVDDIKNLESVKVEGKTEDIELVYNNGSTIFVQAKSQLDPYNSNTTNLHLKNGLKTLINTSQENEYTYLIYGTNINNPFVYREFVSLFAGNPTNYSFNELPKKIQDKIIKNANSVAKNEKLSLKNFDYNRLRILTLPFYGEEDKTRYRFIKEKILSFLDAIGLTGTQADRIFNSFLLDFTKNASKSISLQKEDLAWTIIIFTLDVRNDEFFEEFDLGIAEEDAIENIYGSFIEQKSLDFSLLNEVGGHFKELDKLGMFDSNRAAPREFINITVAYYEKKIFFEELDQLTPSVTKYILWKILKKRRTIERLSREVGI
;
A
#
# COMPACT_ATOMS: atom_id res chain seq x y z
N MET A 1 -9.20 -49.76 13.80
CA MET A 1 -8.01 -48.95 14.11
C MET A 1 -7.52 -48.45 12.77
N GLU A 2 -8.04 -47.28 12.37
CA GLU A 2 -7.70 -46.61 11.12
C GLU A 2 -6.26 -46.11 11.19
N ASN A 3 -5.56 -46.28 10.07
CA ASN A 3 -4.23 -45.75 9.82
C ASN A 3 -4.27 -44.22 9.94
N GLU A 4 -3.49 -43.67 10.86
CA GLU A 4 -3.11 -42.26 10.82
C GLU A 4 -2.34 -42.02 9.52
N GLU A 5 -3.00 -41.37 8.56
CA GLU A 5 -2.35 -40.83 7.38
C GLU A 5 -1.26 -39.87 7.82
N ASN A 6 -0.01 -40.29 7.62
CA ASN A 6 1.16 -39.42 7.65
C ASN A 6 0.94 -38.27 6.65
N ARG A 7 0.45 -37.12 7.13
CA ARG A 7 0.44 -35.88 6.35
C ARG A 7 1.87 -35.46 6.10
N VAL A 8 2.42 -35.87 4.96
CA VAL A 8 3.68 -35.34 4.44
C VAL A 8 3.46 -33.85 4.17
N ILE A 9 4.00 -33.00 5.05
CA ILE A 9 4.00 -31.55 4.86
C ILE A 9 4.98 -31.25 3.73
N ASP A 10 4.49 -30.74 2.60
CA ASP A 10 5.34 -30.26 1.51
C ASP A 10 6.01 -28.94 1.91
N THR A 11 7.13 -29.07 2.63
CA THR A 11 7.95 -27.96 3.14
C THR A 11 8.41 -26.99 2.03
N ASN A 12 8.52 -27.45 0.78
CA ASN A 12 8.90 -26.59 -0.34
C ASN A 12 7.73 -25.69 -0.76
N ALA A 13 6.50 -26.22 -0.78
CA ALA A 13 5.31 -25.42 -1.07
C ALA A 13 5.06 -24.35 0.00
N GLN A 14 5.27 -24.68 1.28
CA GLN A 14 5.16 -23.72 2.39
C GLN A 14 6.23 -22.63 2.32
N ALA A 15 7.49 -22.99 2.07
CA ALA A 15 8.58 -22.02 1.95
C ALA A 15 8.36 -21.07 0.76
N SER A 16 7.90 -21.61 -0.37
CA SER A 16 7.52 -20.81 -1.55
C SER A 16 6.39 -19.84 -1.19
N ALA A 17 5.28 -20.33 -0.64
CA ALA A 17 4.13 -19.51 -0.24
C ALA A 17 4.54 -18.36 0.70
N LEU A 18 5.40 -18.63 1.68
CA LEU A 18 5.95 -17.60 2.56
C LEU A 18 6.82 -16.59 1.80
N GLY A 19 7.62 -17.01 0.83
CA GLY A 19 8.39 -16.12 -0.05
C GLY A 19 7.52 -15.07 -0.74
N TRP A 20 6.44 -15.53 -1.37
CA TRP A 20 5.46 -14.66 -2.04
C TRP A 20 4.79 -13.68 -1.09
N ASP A 21 4.32 -14.20 0.05
CA ASP A 21 3.64 -13.42 1.07
C ASP A 21 4.58 -12.35 1.67
N PHE A 22 5.82 -12.74 1.98
CA PHE A 22 6.83 -11.84 2.49
C PHE A 22 7.22 -10.76 1.47
N GLN A 23 7.43 -11.12 0.20
CA GLN A 23 7.75 -10.16 -0.86
C GLN A 23 6.64 -9.11 -1.00
N SER A 24 5.40 -9.57 -1.05
CA SER A 24 4.20 -8.72 -1.16
C SER A 24 4.09 -7.78 0.04
N SER A 25 4.28 -8.32 1.25
CA SER A 25 4.26 -7.56 2.50
C SER A 25 5.41 -6.55 2.60
N LEU A 26 6.60 -6.91 2.10
CA LEU A 26 7.75 -6.02 2.06
C LEU A 26 7.55 -4.87 1.07
N ALA A 27 6.97 -5.15 -0.11
CA ALA A 27 6.62 -4.10 -1.07
C ALA A 27 5.64 -3.10 -0.46
N LEU A 28 4.58 -3.59 0.20
CA LEU A 28 3.62 -2.74 0.89
C LEU A 28 4.26 -1.93 2.03
N PHE A 29 5.23 -2.50 2.76
CA PHE A 29 6.00 -1.79 3.78
C PHE A 29 6.79 -0.59 3.22
N PHE A 30 7.36 -0.72 2.01
CA PHE A 30 8.05 0.38 1.33
C PHE A 30 7.07 1.42 0.79
N VAL A 31 5.99 0.97 0.16
CA VAL A 31 4.96 1.85 -0.40
C VAL A 31 4.45 2.81 0.65
N VAL A 32 4.11 2.32 1.84
CA VAL A 32 3.56 3.16 2.91
C VAL A 32 4.64 4.02 3.59
N ASP A 33 5.91 3.64 3.50
CA ASP A 33 7.02 4.44 4.04
C ASP A 33 7.15 5.81 3.38
N ASP A 34 6.91 5.84 2.06
CA ASP A 34 7.18 7.03 1.25
C ASP A 34 6.20 7.18 0.08
N ILE A 35 4.91 6.88 0.33
CA ILE A 35 3.86 6.90 -0.71
C ILE A 35 3.77 8.24 -1.42
N LYS A 36 4.13 9.34 -0.73
CA LYS A 36 4.12 10.70 -1.27
C LYS A 36 5.08 10.90 -2.45
N ASN A 37 6.29 10.37 -2.30
CA ASN A 37 7.35 10.55 -3.29
C ASN A 37 7.41 9.40 -4.29
N LEU A 38 6.72 8.29 -4.01
CA LEU A 38 6.59 7.17 -4.92
C LEU A 38 5.80 7.59 -6.17
N GLU A 39 6.20 7.06 -7.32
CA GLU A 39 5.47 7.12 -8.58
C GLU A 39 4.77 5.78 -8.80
N SER A 40 5.54 4.69 -8.74
CA SER A 40 5.02 3.33 -8.93
C SER A 40 5.79 2.29 -8.13
N VAL A 41 5.12 1.17 -7.89
CA VAL A 41 5.70 -0.06 -7.35
C VAL A 41 5.40 -1.21 -8.29
N LYS A 42 6.40 -2.03 -8.54
CA LYS A 42 6.29 -3.26 -9.31
C LYS A 42 6.77 -4.42 -8.45
N VAL A 43 5.99 -5.48 -8.37
CA VAL A 43 6.35 -6.72 -7.68
C VAL A 43 6.30 -7.83 -8.72
N GLU A 44 7.47 -8.32 -9.12
CA GLU A 44 7.56 -9.42 -10.07
C GLU A 44 7.66 -10.74 -9.35
N GLY A 45 6.88 -11.69 -9.84
CA GLY A 45 6.69 -12.94 -9.15
C GLY A 45 7.89 -13.87 -9.12
N LYS A 46 7.96 -14.81 -10.07
CA LYS A 46 8.80 -16.04 -10.01
C LYS A 46 10.30 -15.85 -9.69
N THR A 47 10.82 -14.64 -9.72
CA THR A 47 12.24 -14.30 -9.49
C THR A 47 12.50 -13.52 -8.18
N GLU A 48 11.45 -13.20 -7.40
CA GLU A 48 11.48 -12.44 -6.14
C GLU A 48 12.10 -11.03 -6.28
N ASP A 49 11.48 -10.11 -7.02
CA ASP A 49 11.98 -8.74 -7.11
C ASP A 49 10.88 -7.67 -6.90
N ILE A 50 11.27 -6.56 -6.27
CA ILE A 50 10.43 -5.38 -6.09
C ILE A 50 11.19 -4.19 -6.67
N GLU A 51 10.53 -3.42 -7.53
CA GLU A 51 11.07 -2.19 -8.10
C GLU A 51 10.20 -1.02 -7.64
N LEU A 52 10.83 0.02 -7.12
CA LEU A 52 10.20 1.27 -6.71
C LEU A 52 10.73 2.39 -7.60
N VAL A 53 9.83 3.15 -8.20
CA VAL A 53 10.15 4.35 -8.97
C VAL A 53 9.61 5.54 -8.22
N TYR A 54 10.42 6.57 -8.06
CA TYR A 54 10.07 7.80 -7.35
C TYR A 54 9.90 8.96 -8.33
N ASN A 55 9.07 9.94 -7.97
CA ASN A 55 8.72 11.11 -8.80
C ASN A 55 9.95 11.95 -9.24
N ASN A 56 11.08 11.83 -8.53
CA ASN A 56 12.34 12.50 -8.90
C ASN A 56 13.21 11.69 -9.87
N GLY A 57 12.70 10.56 -10.39
CA GLY A 57 13.41 9.63 -11.26
C GLY A 57 14.32 8.64 -10.52
N SER A 58 14.43 8.70 -9.19
CA SER A 58 15.19 7.73 -8.42
C SER A 58 14.51 6.37 -8.46
N THR A 59 15.32 5.30 -8.50
CA THR A 59 14.82 3.92 -8.56
C THR A 59 15.47 3.07 -7.49
N ILE A 60 14.69 2.20 -6.85
CA ILE A 60 15.18 1.25 -5.85
C ILE A 60 14.80 -0.15 -6.29
N PHE A 61 15.78 -1.05 -6.25
CA PHE A 61 15.55 -2.47 -6.44
C PHE A 61 15.70 -3.21 -5.12
N VAL A 62 14.71 -4.04 -4.78
CA VAL A 62 14.71 -4.84 -3.56
C VAL A 62 14.61 -6.30 -3.92
N GLN A 63 15.63 -7.05 -3.49
CA GLN A 63 15.61 -8.50 -3.52
C GLN A 63 15.08 -9.02 -2.18
N ALA A 64 13.86 -9.55 -2.19
CA ALA A 64 13.27 -10.18 -1.02
C ALA A 64 13.82 -11.61 -0.85
N LYS A 65 14.15 -12.00 0.38
CA LYS A 65 14.43 -13.42 0.74
C LYS A 65 13.82 -13.74 2.10
N SER A 66 12.91 -14.70 2.15
CA SER A 66 12.31 -15.17 3.40
C SER A 66 12.86 -16.53 3.85
N GLN A 67 12.65 -16.84 5.12
CA GLN A 67 12.92 -18.13 5.75
C GLN A 67 11.79 -18.47 6.72
N LEU A 68 11.28 -19.71 6.67
CA LEU A 68 10.17 -20.18 7.52
C LEU A 68 10.46 -20.00 9.01
N ASP A 69 11.61 -20.52 9.46
CA ASP A 69 12.11 -20.25 10.80
C ASP A 69 13.18 -19.14 10.71
N PRO A 70 12.89 -17.89 11.07
CA PRO A 70 13.83 -16.78 10.95
C PRO A 70 15.03 -16.89 11.91
N TYR A 71 15.02 -17.83 12.87
CA TYR A 71 16.10 -18.06 13.84
C TYR A 71 17.07 -19.15 13.40
N ASN A 72 16.71 -19.96 12.40
CA ASN A 72 17.58 -21.01 11.87
C ASN A 72 18.77 -20.41 11.10
N SER A 73 19.97 -20.95 11.30
CA SER A 73 21.19 -20.50 10.61
C SER A 73 21.61 -21.34 9.40
N ASN A 74 20.96 -22.48 9.16
CA ASN A 74 21.42 -23.48 8.19
C ASN A 74 21.33 -22.97 6.74
N THR A 75 20.28 -22.23 6.41
CA THR A 75 20.01 -21.72 5.06
C THR A 75 20.30 -20.23 4.91
N THR A 76 20.59 -19.51 6.00
CA THR A 76 20.79 -18.05 6.00
C THR A 76 21.89 -17.60 5.02
N ASN A 77 23.04 -18.27 5.01
CA ASN A 77 24.12 -17.90 4.08
C ASN A 77 23.75 -18.18 2.61
N LEU A 78 22.89 -19.17 2.35
CA LEU A 78 22.38 -19.45 1.01
C LEU A 78 21.44 -18.33 0.56
N HIS A 79 20.51 -17.89 1.41
CA HIS A 79 19.65 -16.75 1.12
C HIS A 79 20.44 -15.47 0.87
N LEU A 80 21.48 -15.18 1.67
CA LEU A 80 22.35 -14.02 1.42
C LEU A 80 23.05 -14.11 0.06
N LYS A 81 23.63 -15.26 -0.27
CA LYS A 81 24.31 -15.46 -1.57
C LYS A 81 23.36 -15.34 -2.75
N ASN A 82 22.17 -15.94 -2.64
CA ASN A 82 21.14 -15.85 -3.67
C ASN A 82 20.65 -14.40 -3.82
N GLY A 83 20.50 -13.69 -2.71
CA GLY A 83 20.14 -12.27 -2.74
C GLY A 83 21.20 -11.42 -3.45
N LEU A 84 22.46 -11.59 -3.06
CA LEU A 84 23.58 -10.90 -3.70
C LEU A 84 23.71 -11.24 -5.18
N LYS A 85 23.46 -12.49 -5.59
CA LYS A 85 23.46 -12.91 -7.00
C LYS A 85 22.53 -12.04 -7.83
N THR A 86 21.27 -11.88 -7.40
CA THR A 86 20.30 -11.08 -8.15
C THR A 86 20.66 -9.60 -8.14
N LEU A 87 21.04 -9.04 -6.98
CA LEU A 87 21.42 -7.63 -6.89
C LEU A 87 22.64 -7.30 -7.76
N ILE A 88 23.63 -8.20 -7.80
CA ILE A 88 24.80 -8.06 -8.69
C ILE A 88 24.34 -8.10 -10.15
N ASN A 89 23.53 -9.09 -10.54
CA ASN A 89 23.06 -9.22 -11.92
C ASN A 89 22.27 -7.97 -12.37
N THR A 90 21.27 -7.57 -11.59
CA THR A 90 20.38 -6.44 -11.93
C THR A 90 21.16 -5.12 -12.05
N SER A 91 22.20 -4.93 -11.24
CA SER A 91 23.04 -3.73 -11.30
C SER A 91 23.85 -3.62 -12.60
N GLN A 92 24.02 -4.71 -13.35
CA GLN A 92 24.66 -4.66 -14.66
C GLN A 92 23.68 -4.23 -15.77
N GLU A 93 22.39 -4.50 -15.58
CA GLU A 93 21.33 -4.26 -16.57
C GLU A 93 20.73 -2.86 -16.42
N ASN A 94 20.51 -2.42 -15.18
CA ASN A 94 19.89 -1.14 -14.86
C ASN A 94 20.67 -0.39 -13.77
N GLU A 95 20.61 0.94 -13.82
CA GLU A 95 21.19 1.80 -12.79
C GLU A 95 20.12 2.12 -11.73
N TYR A 96 20.25 1.50 -10.55
CA TYR A 96 19.41 1.79 -9.40
C TYR A 96 20.10 2.75 -8.43
N THR A 97 19.34 3.65 -7.82
CA THR A 97 19.82 4.53 -6.74
C THR A 97 20.22 3.72 -5.51
N TYR A 98 19.39 2.74 -5.13
CA TYR A 98 19.70 1.79 -4.06
C TYR A 98 19.38 0.35 -4.47
N LEU A 99 20.22 -0.56 -4.00
CA LEU A 99 20.03 -2.01 -4.07
C LEU A 99 19.79 -2.51 -2.65
N ILE A 100 18.68 -3.20 -2.40
CA ILE A 100 18.31 -3.61 -1.05
C ILE A 100 18.21 -5.13 -0.96
N TYR A 101 18.92 -5.72 0.00
CA TYR A 101 18.65 -7.08 0.46
C TYR A 101 17.61 -7.03 1.59
N GLY A 102 16.37 -7.40 1.28
CA GLY A 102 15.26 -7.41 2.23
C GLY A 102 14.97 -8.82 2.74
N THR A 103 14.91 -9.02 4.06
CA THR A 103 14.72 -10.36 4.63
C THR A 103 13.96 -10.38 5.96
N ASN A 104 13.30 -11.50 6.25
CA ASN A 104 12.71 -11.76 7.57
C ASN A 104 13.67 -12.49 8.53
N ILE A 105 14.87 -12.86 8.07
CA ILE A 105 15.84 -13.62 8.86
C ILE A 105 16.38 -12.74 9.99
N ASN A 106 16.28 -13.24 11.22
CA ASN A 106 16.56 -12.46 12.43
C ASN A 106 18.06 -12.14 12.61
N ASN A 107 18.93 -12.94 12.00
CA ASN A 107 20.37 -12.72 11.95
C ASN A 107 20.91 -13.08 10.56
N PRO A 108 20.79 -12.18 9.57
CA PRO A 108 21.14 -12.48 8.17
C PRO A 108 22.62 -12.80 7.95
N PHE A 109 23.48 -12.52 8.94
CA PHE A 109 24.92 -12.74 8.88
C PHE A 109 25.43 -13.82 9.84
N VAL A 110 24.56 -14.47 10.62
CA VAL A 110 24.89 -15.60 11.53
C VAL A 110 25.93 -15.24 12.62
N TYR A 111 26.24 -13.96 12.80
CA TYR A 111 27.14 -13.50 13.85
C TYR A 111 26.34 -13.26 15.13
N ARG A 112 26.65 -14.02 16.19
CA ARG A 112 25.89 -13.98 17.46
C ARG A 112 25.96 -12.60 18.11
N GLU A 113 27.11 -11.94 18.00
CA GLU A 113 27.36 -10.61 18.56
C GLU A 113 26.54 -9.49 17.90
N PHE A 114 25.95 -9.74 16.72
CA PHE A 114 25.21 -8.74 15.93
C PHE A 114 23.73 -9.04 15.81
N VAL A 115 23.18 -10.03 16.53
CA VAL A 115 21.76 -10.37 16.47
C VAL A 115 20.88 -9.16 16.81
N SER A 116 21.24 -8.41 17.85
CA SER A 116 20.48 -7.23 18.29
C SER A 116 20.44 -6.09 17.27
N LEU A 117 21.34 -6.07 16.27
CA LEU A 117 21.30 -5.05 15.21
C LEU A 117 20.10 -5.25 14.27
N PHE A 118 19.65 -6.49 14.10
CA PHE A 118 18.65 -6.87 13.09
C PHE A 118 17.34 -7.38 13.67
N ALA A 119 17.38 -7.82 14.93
CA ALA A 119 16.30 -8.55 15.55
C ALA A 119 15.23 -7.67 16.19
N GLY A 120 13.99 -8.17 16.17
CA GLY A 120 12.89 -7.65 16.98
C GLY A 120 12.12 -6.46 16.42
N ASN A 121 12.73 -5.63 15.56
CA ASN A 121 12.07 -4.52 14.87
C ASN A 121 12.54 -4.43 13.42
N PRO A 122 11.77 -3.77 12.53
CA PRO A 122 12.24 -3.45 11.20
C PRO A 122 13.51 -2.58 11.24
N THR A 123 14.50 -2.89 10.41
CA THR A 123 15.76 -2.12 10.31
C THR A 123 16.14 -1.88 8.86
N ASN A 124 16.86 -0.80 8.57
CA ASN A 124 17.33 -0.49 7.22
C ASN A 124 18.70 0.23 7.25
N TYR A 125 19.78 -0.54 7.23
CA TYR A 125 21.14 0.00 7.30
C TYR A 125 21.76 0.10 5.91
N SER A 126 22.42 1.22 5.62
CA SER A 126 23.37 1.28 4.53
C SER A 126 24.57 0.39 4.81
N PHE A 127 25.23 -0.11 3.77
CA PHE A 127 26.43 -0.93 3.90
C PHE A 127 27.52 -0.28 4.79
N ASN A 128 27.67 1.04 4.67
CA ASN A 128 28.69 1.81 5.39
C ASN A 128 28.42 1.94 6.90
N GLU A 129 27.16 1.80 7.33
CA GLU A 129 26.79 1.80 8.75
C GLU A 129 27.04 0.44 9.42
N LEU A 130 27.24 -0.63 8.65
CA LEU A 130 27.39 -1.97 9.20
C LEU A 130 28.78 -2.15 9.85
N PRO A 131 28.88 -2.98 10.91
CA PRO A 131 30.18 -3.37 11.47
C PRO A 131 31.11 -3.96 10.40
N LYS A 132 32.41 -3.66 10.50
CA LYS A 132 33.43 -4.08 9.51
C LYS A 132 33.39 -5.58 9.20
N LYS A 133 33.17 -6.42 10.22
CA LYS A 133 33.04 -7.87 10.09
C LYS A 133 31.86 -8.31 9.20
N ILE A 134 30.74 -7.58 9.24
CA ILE A 134 29.59 -7.81 8.36
C ILE A 134 29.90 -7.32 6.95
N GLN A 135 30.49 -6.12 6.80
CA GLN A 135 30.92 -5.59 5.50
C GLN A 135 31.84 -6.57 4.77
N ASP A 136 32.86 -7.09 5.46
CA ASP A 136 33.82 -8.05 4.90
C ASP A 136 33.15 -9.37 4.50
N LYS A 137 32.14 -9.82 5.27
CA LYS A 137 31.35 -11.00 4.92
C LYS A 137 30.52 -10.76 3.66
N ILE A 138 29.89 -9.60 3.50
CA ILE A 138 29.15 -9.24 2.29
C ILE A 138 30.08 -9.22 1.08
N ILE A 139 31.23 -8.52 1.17
CA ILE A 139 32.23 -8.43 0.10
C ILE A 139 32.72 -9.84 -0.29
N LYS A 140 33.07 -10.68 0.70
CA LYS A 140 33.52 -12.05 0.45
C LYS A 140 32.47 -12.88 -0.28
N ASN A 141 31.20 -12.80 0.13
CA ASN A 141 30.13 -13.55 -0.53
C ASN A 141 29.84 -13.02 -1.93
N ALA A 142 29.81 -11.70 -2.13
CA ALA A 142 29.63 -11.07 -3.43
C ALA A 142 30.72 -11.50 -4.42
N ASN A 143 32.00 -11.45 -4.01
CA ASN A 143 33.11 -11.94 -4.83
C ASN A 143 33.01 -13.44 -5.15
N SER A 144 32.62 -14.25 -4.17
CA SER A 144 32.42 -15.69 -4.38
C SER A 144 31.29 -15.97 -5.36
N VAL A 145 30.16 -15.25 -5.24
CA VAL A 145 29.00 -15.38 -6.13
C VAL A 145 29.37 -14.94 -7.53
N ALA A 146 29.98 -13.77 -7.68
CA ALA A 146 30.41 -13.24 -8.98
C ALA A 146 31.35 -14.21 -9.70
N LYS A 147 32.31 -14.81 -8.99
CA LYS A 147 33.20 -15.82 -9.56
C LYS A 147 32.47 -17.10 -9.99
N ASN A 148 31.61 -17.63 -9.13
CA ASN A 148 30.94 -18.91 -9.38
C ASN A 148 29.87 -18.81 -10.49
N GLU A 149 29.14 -17.71 -10.51
CA GLU A 149 28.06 -17.44 -11.47
C GLU A 149 28.55 -16.70 -12.73
N LYS A 150 29.86 -16.38 -12.80
CA LYS A 150 30.50 -15.62 -13.89
C LYS A 150 29.87 -14.23 -14.11
N LEU A 151 29.50 -13.55 -13.02
CA LEU A 151 28.92 -12.20 -13.05
C LEU A 151 30.01 -11.13 -12.92
N SER A 152 29.75 -9.97 -13.50
CA SER A 152 30.55 -8.75 -13.31
C SER A 152 30.15 -8.03 -12.02
N LEU A 153 31.13 -7.46 -11.31
CA LEU A 153 30.91 -6.55 -10.18
C LEU A 153 31.07 -5.07 -10.56
N LYS A 154 31.35 -4.76 -11.84
CA LYS A 154 31.71 -3.41 -12.30
C LYS A 154 30.72 -2.34 -11.85
N ASN A 155 29.42 -2.63 -11.96
CA ASN A 155 28.35 -1.70 -11.59
C ASN A 155 27.76 -2.00 -10.20
N PHE A 156 28.29 -2.97 -9.46
CA PHE A 156 27.81 -3.29 -8.11
C PHE A 156 28.54 -2.44 -7.07
N ASP A 157 28.00 -1.24 -6.81
CA ASP A 157 28.55 -0.30 -5.83
C ASP A 157 27.97 -0.54 -4.43
N TYR A 158 28.82 -0.91 -3.49
CA TYR A 158 28.44 -1.15 -2.10
C TYR A 158 27.90 0.09 -1.39
N ASN A 159 28.23 1.31 -1.82
CA ASN A 159 27.65 2.53 -1.22
C ASN A 159 26.14 2.65 -1.48
N ARG A 160 25.65 1.98 -2.52
CA ARG A 160 24.22 1.89 -2.86
C ARG A 160 23.53 0.68 -2.22
N LEU A 161 24.28 -0.21 -1.57
CA LEU A 161 23.74 -1.42 -0.95
C LEU A 161 23.15 -1.08 0.43
N ARG A 162 21.92 -1.57 0.67
CA ARG A 162 21.26 -1.52 1.98
C ARG A 162 20.81 -2.92 2.41
N ILE A 163 20.76 -3.13 3.72
CA ILE A 163 20.26 -4.34 4.35
C ILE A 163 19.02 -3.98 5.13
N LEU A 164 17.87 -4.54 4.74
CA LEU A 164 16.61 -4.37 5.42
C LEU A 164 16.18 -5.67 6.09
N THR A 165 15.89 -5.62 7.38
CA THR A 165 15.19 -6.71 8.07
C THR A 165 13.77 -6.31 8.43
N LEU A 166 12.82 -7.20 8.21
CA LEU A 166 11.41 -7.01 8.53
C LEU A 166 10.91 -8.29 9.23
N PRO A 167 10.66 -8.27 10.55
CA PRO A 167 10.12 -9.44 11.23
C PRO A 167 8.79 -9.86 10.62
N PHE A 168 8.75 -11.09 10.09
CA PHE A 168 7.61 -11.66 9.39
C PHE A 168 7.62 -13.18 9.59
N TYR A 169 6.88 -13.65 10.59
CA TYR A 169 6.84 -15.06 10.99
C TYR A 169 5.63 -15.37 11.86
N GLY A 170 5.40 -16.65 12.12
CA GLY A 170 4.28 -17.14 12.93
C GLY A 170 3.06 -17.46 12.10
N GLU A 171 2.21 -18.32 12.65
CA GLU A 171 0.98 -18.80 11.99
C GLU A 171 -0.18 -17.81 12.11
N GLU A 172 -0.20 -16.99 13.17
CA GLU A 172 -1.23 -15.97 13.36
C GLU A 172 -0.92 -14.71 12.56
N ASP A 173 -1.88 -14.27 11.73
CA ASP A 173 -1.81 -13.02 10.94
C ASP A 173 -1.41 -11.82 11.79
N LYS A 174 -1.96 -11.71 13.02
CA LYS A 174 -1.64 -10.61 13.94
C LYS A 174 -0.15 -10.54 14.26
N THR A 175 0.51 -11.68 14.38
CA THR A 175 1.95 -11.77 14.65
C THR A 175 2.74 -11.59 13.36
N ARG A 176 2.36 -12.27 12.29
CA ARG A 176 3.05 -12.26 10.98
C ARG A 176 3.09 -10.87 10.35
N TYR A 177 1.95 -10.19 10.29
CA TYR A 177 1.82 -8.89 9.64
C TYR A 177 1.97 -7.70 10.58
N ARG A 178 2.35 -7.92 11.85
CA ARG A 178 2.34 -6.90 12.91
C ARG A 178 2.91 -5.55 12.46
N PHE A 179 4.16 -5.55 11.99
CA PHE A 179 4.86 -4.31 11.64
C PHE A 179 4.32 -3.65 10.37
N ILE A 180 3.84 -4.45 9.41
CA ILE A 180 3.20 -3.94 8.19
C ILE A 180 1.87 -3.27 8.56
N LYS A 181 1.06 -3.94 9.39
CA LYS A 181 -0.22 -3.43 9.89
C LYS A 181 -0.03 -2.16 10.72
N GLU A 182 0.90 -2.16 11.67
CA GLU A 182 1.22 -0.97 12.49
C GLU A 182 1.58 0.23 11.60
N LYS A 183 2.41 0.03 10.57
CA LYS A 183 2.82 1.09 9.66
C LYS A 183 1.67 1.63 8.81
N ILE A 184 0.85 0.75 8.24
CA ILE A 184 -0.34 1.15 7.47
C ILE A 184 -1.34 1.87 8.34
N LEU A 185 -1.64 1.36 9.54
CA LEU A 185 -2.57 2.01 10.44
C LEU A 185 -2.07 3.38 10.89
N SER A 186 -0.75 3.55 11.12
CA SER A 186 -0.17 4.85 11.43
C SER A 186 -0.32 5.85 10.27
N PHE A 187 -0.14 5.40 9.03
CA PHE A 187 -0.37 6.23 7.85
C PHE A 187 -1.85 6.60 7.69
N LEU A 188 -2.76 5.64 7.87
CA LEU A 188 -4.20 5.86 7.77
C LEU A 188 -4.71 6.80 8.88
N ASP A 189 -4.18 6.68 10.09
CA ASP A 189 -4.48 7.59 11.20
C ASP A 189 -4.07 9.03 10.87
N ALA A 190 -2.90 9.23 10.23
CA ALA A 190 -2.44 10.55 9.80
C ALA A 190 -3.41 11.25 8.82
N ILE A 191 -4.14 10.48 7.99
CA ILE A 191 -5.20 11.00 7.11
C ILE A 191 -6.60 11.02 7.75
N GLY A 192 -6.72 10.60 9.02
CA GLY A 192 -7.95 10.61 9.81
C GLY A 192 -8.84 9.38 9.62
N LEU A 193 -8.28 8.27 9.18
CA LEU A 193 -8.98 6.99 9.04
C LEU A 193 -8.55 6.05 10.18
N THR A 194 -9.52 5.59 10.98
CA THR A 194 -9.25 4.79 12.18
C THR A 194 -10.24 3.63 12.32
N GLY A 195 -9.91 2.67 13.19
CA GLY A 195 -10.79 1.56 13.54
C GLY A 195 -11.15 0.69 12.32
N THR A 196 -12.42 0.30 12.22
CA THR A 196 -12.90 -0.65 11.20
C THR A 196 -12.63 -0.21 9.76
N GLN A 197 -12.65 1.09 9.47
CA GLN A 197 -12.34 1.60 8.13
C GLN A 197 -10.86 1.38 7.78
N ALA A 198 -9.96 1.66 8.73
CA ALA A 198 -8.53 1.44 8.52
C ALA A 198 -8.20 -0.05 8.40
N ASP A 199 -8.88 -0.92 9.17
CA ASP A 199 -8.74 -2.38 9.04
C ASP A 199 -9.22 -2.90 7.67
N ARG A 200 -10.31 -2.36 7.12
CA ARG A 200 -10.80 -2.72 5.78
C ARG A 200 -9.80 -2.34 4.69
N ILE A 201 -9.22 -1.15 4.77
CA ILE A 201 -8.19 -0.68 3.83
C ILE A 201 -6.94 -1.55 3.93
N PHE A 202 -6.47 -1.84 5.15
CA PHE A 202 -5.34 -2.75 5.38
C PHE A 202 -5.57 -4.10 4.71
N ASN A 203 -6.73 -4.71 4.93
CA ASN A 203 -7.08 -5.99 4.32
C ASN A 203 -7.15 -5.90 2.79
N SER A 204 -7.66 -4.79 2.24
CA SER A 204 -7.67 -4.58 0.79
C SER A 204 -6.25 -4.50 0.23
N PHE A 205 -5.37 -3.68 0.82
CA PHE A 205 -3.97 -3.61 0.40
C PHE A 205 -3.27 -4.96 0.51
N LEU A 206 -3.49 -5.70 1.60
CA LEU A 206 -2.93 -7.03 1.74
C LEU A 206 -3.42 -7.94 0.61
N LEU A 207 -4.70 -7.90 0.26
CA LEU A 207 -5.27 -8.68 -0.85
C LEU A 207 -4.69 -8.27 -2.21
N ASP A 208 -4.58 -6.97 -2.48
CA ASP A 208 -4.06 -6.41 -3.74
C ASP A 208 -2.61 -6.85 -3.97
N PHE A 209 -1.81 -6.90 -2.90
CA PHE A 209 -0.42 -7.34 -2.96
C PHE A 209 -0.26 -8.87 -2.91
N THR A 210 -1.07 -9.61 -2.14
CA THR A 210 -0.88 -11.07 -1.95
C THR A 210 -1.63 -11.94 -2.95
N LYS A 211 -2.89 -11.64 -3.31
CA LYS A 211 -3.65 -12.44 -4.28
C LYS A 211 -3.10 -12.29 -5.70
N ASN A 212 -2.53 -11.12 -5.99
CA ASN A 212 -1.85 -10.90 -7.25
C ASN A 212 -0.41 -11.36 -7.23
N ALA A 213 0.17 -11.86 -6.13
CA ALA A 213 1.58 -12.27 -6.07
C ALA A 213 1.93 -13.40 -7.07
N SER A 214 0.96 -14.25 -7.44
CA SER A 214 1.14 -15.24 -8.51
C SER A 214 1.19 -14.64 -9.93
N LYS A 215 0.88 -13.35 -10.06
CA LYS A 215 0.93 -12.51 -11.26
C LYS A 215 1.92 -11.35 -10.99
N SER A 216 2.47 -10.74 -12.03
CA SER A 216 3.23 -9.51 -11.84
C SER A 216 2.29 -8.40 -11.37
N ILE A 217 2.63 -7.71 -10.29
CA ILE A 217 1.91 -6.54 -9.81
C ILE A 217 2.63 -5.30 -10.31
N SER A 218 1.88 -4.34 -10.82
CA SER A 218 2.37 -3.00 -11.15
C SER A 218 1.28 -2.04 -10.72
N LEU A 219 1.54 -1.28 -9.64
CA LEU A 219 0.60 -0.31 -9.09
C LEU A 219 1.23 1.08 -9.21
N GLN A 220 0.45 2.01 -9.72
CA GLN A 220 0.75 3.43 -9.63
C GLN A 220 0.31 3.95 -8.26
N LYS A 221 0.88 5.07 -7.84
CA LYS A 221 0.48 5.74 -6.59
C LYS A 221 -1.03 6.02 -6.55
N GLU A 222 -1.61 6.37 -7.69
CA GLU A 222 -3.03 6.68 -7.84
C GLU A 222 -3.91 5.47 -7.52
N ASP A 223 -3.50 4.26 -7.88
CA ASP A 223 -4.24 3.03 -7.58
C ASP A 223 -4.38 2.83 -6.05
N LEU A 224 -3.31 3.12 -5.31
CA LEU A 224 -3.27 2.99 -3.85
C LEU A 224 -4.12 4.06 -3.16
N ALA A 225 -4.03 5.31 -3.65
CA ALA A 225 -4.89 6.39 -3.18
C ALA A 225 -6.36 6.08 -3.42
N TRP A 226 -6.65 5.42 -4.54
CA TRP A 226 -8.01 5.10 -4.95
C TRP A 226 -8.68 4.08 -4.04
N THR A 227 -7.96 3.03 -3.65
CA THR A 227 -8.44 2.08 -2.64
C THR A 227 -8.85 2.81 -1.36
N ILE A 228 -8.06 3.79 -0.90
CA ILE A 228 -8.38 4.56 0.31
C ILE A 228 -9.65 5.40 0.09
N ILE A 229 -9.80 6.07 -1.05
CA ILE A 229 -10.99 6.89 -1.36
C ILE A 229 -12.26 6.04 -1.37
N ILE A 230 -12.23 4.86 -2.01
CA ILE A 230 -13.36 3.92 -2.07
C ILE A 230 -13.82 3.56 -0.65
N PHE A 231 -12.92 3.11 0.22
CA PHE A 231 -13.29 2.74 1.59
C PHE A 231 -13.64 3.95 2.47
N THR A 232 -13.24 5.16 2.07
CA THR A 232 -13.59 6.39 2.76
C THR A 232 -15.02 6.83 2.45
N LEU A 233 -15.50 6.64 1.20
CA LEU A 233 -16.81 7.07 0.71
C LEU A 233 -17.97 6.13 1.07
N ASP A 234 -17.68 5.02 1.73
CA ASP A 234 -18.66 4.10 2.30
C ASP A 234 -19.27 4.71 3.59
N VAL A 235 -20.17 5.68 3.40
CA VAL A 235 -20.90 6.41 4.47
C VAL A 235 -22.25 5.75 4.71
N ARG A 236 -22.68 5.64 5.97
CA ARG A 236 -24.04 5.21 6.32
C ARG A 236 -25.06 6.23 5.83
N ASN A 237 -26.14 5.73 5.24
CA ASN A 237 -27.15 6.51 4.51
C ASN A 237 -28.04 7.38 5.41
N ASP A 238 -28.24 6.93 6.65
CA ASP A 238 -29.29 7.42 7.55
C ASP A 238 -29.22 8.94 7.84
N GLU A 239 -28.01 9.48 8.04
CA GLU A 239 -27.84 10.94 8.34
C GLU A 239 -28.26 11.82 7.15
N PHE A 240 -28.14 11.33 5.93
CA PHE A 240 -28.53 12.09 4.74
C PHE A 240 -30.04 12.15 4.57
N PHE A 241 -30.72 11.01 4.74
CA PHE A 241 -32.16 10.92 4.56
C PHE A 241 -32.90 11.82 5.57
N GLU A 242 -32.43 11.85 6.82
CA GLU A 242 -32.96 12.75 7.85
C GLU A 242 -32.68 14.23 7.54
N GLU A 243 -31.48 14.59 7.08
CA GLU A 243 -31.09 16.00 6.87
C GLU A 243 -31.85 16.67 5.70
N PHE A 244 -32.28 15.88 4.71
CA PHE A 244 -32.96 16.35 3.51
C PHE A 244 -34.46 15.99 3.44
N ASP A 245 -35.02 15.44 4.51
CA ASP A 245 -36.44 15.06 4.64
C ASP A 245 -36.93 14.21 3.44
N LEU A 246 -36.17 13.19 3.04
CA LEU A 246 -36.48 12.37 1.87
C LEU A 246 -37.62 11.37 2.15
N GLY A 247 -38.46 11.14 1.14
CA GLY A 247 -39.52 10.15 1.21
C GLY A 247 -39.01 8.73 0.91
N ILE A 248 -39.78 7.72 1.34
CA ILE A 248 -39.47 6.28 1.13
C ILE A 248 -39.15 5.95 -0.34
N ALA A 249 -39.84 6.57 -1.30
CA ALA A 249 -39.60 6.33 -2.73
C ALA A 249 -38.25 6.90 -3.20
N GLU A 250 -37.78 8.00 -2.61
CA GLU A 250 -36.47 8.59 -2.92
C GLU A 250 -35.34 7.81 -2.25
N GLU A 251 -35.56 7.33 -1.01
CA GLU A 251 -34.65 6.42 -0.32
C GLU A 251 -34.45 5.13 -1.12
N ASP A 252 -35.55 4.47 -1.52
CA ASP A 252 -35.50 3.24 -2.32
C ASP A 252 -34.80 3.45 -3.67
N ALA A 253 -35.05 4.59 -4.31
CA ALA A 253 -34.36 4.95 -5.55
C ALA A 253 -32.85 5.11 -5.34
N ILE A 254 -32.42 5.79 -4.29
CA ILE A 254 -31.00 6.00 -3.98
C ILE A 254 -30.30 4.67 -3.68
N GLU A 255 -30.93 3.78 -2.92
CA GLU A 255 -30.32 2.53 -2.49
C GLU A 255 -30.36 1.45 -3.58
N ASN A 256 -31.48 1.30 -4.28
CA ASN A 256 -31.75 0.13 -5.11
C ASN A 256 -31.78 0.43 -6.61
N ILE A 257 -32.01 1.68 -7.03
CA ILE A 257 -32.10 2.05 -8.45
C ILE A 257 -30.80 2.73 -8.92
N TYR A 258 -30.35 3.75 -8.20
CA TYR A 258 -29.21 4.57 -8.59
C TYR A 258 -27.91 4.18 -7.87
N GLY A 259 -27.90 3.16 -7.01
CA GLY A 259 -26.73 2.79 -6.18
C GLY A 259 -25.41 2.73 -6.96
N SER A 260 -25.35 1.94 -8.04
CA SER A 260 -24.16 1.82 -8.89
C SER A 260 -23.77 3.13 -9.58
N PHE A 261 -24.75 3.92 -10.01
CA PHE A 261 -24.53 5.21 -10.66
C PHE A 261 -23.98 6.24 -9.66
N ILE A 262 -24.55 6.29 -8.47
CA ILE A 262 -24.10 7.12 -7.36
C ILE A 262 -22.67 6.76 -6.97
N GLU A 263 -22.36 5.47 -6.84
CA GLU A 263 -21.01 5.01 -6.57
C GLU A 263 -20.05 5.50 -7.65
N GLN A 264 -20.35 5.24 -8.93
CA GLN A 264 -19.53 5.69 -10.05
C GLN A 264 -19.30 7.20 -10.05
N LYS A 265 -20.35 8.01 -9.84
CA LYS A 265 -20.25 9.47 -9.86
C LYS A 265 -19.57 10.04 -8.61
N SER A 266 -19.83 9.48 -7.44
CA SER A 266 -19.15 9.87 -6.19
C SER A 266 -17.64 9.57 -6.24
N LEU A 267 -17.26 8.66 -7.14
CA LEU A 267 -15.91 8.22 -7.43
C LEU A 267 -15.33 8.87 -8.71
N ASP A 268 -15.97 9.90 -9.28
CA ASP A 268 -15.41 10.60 -10.43
C ASP A 268 -14.41 11.68 -9.96
N PHE A 269 -13.12 11.53 -10.33
CA PHE A 269 -12.06 12.44 -9.88
C PHE A 269 -12.26 13.89 -10.34
N SER A 270 -12.81 14.08 -11.54
CA SER A 270 -13.10 15.41 -12.07
C SER A 270 -14.19 16.08 -11.23
N LEU A 271 -15.26 15.34 -10.92
CA LEU A 271 -16.35 15.82 -10.09
C LEU A 271 -15.89 16.08 -8.64
N LEU A 272 -15.11 15.18 -8.05
CA LEU A 272 -14.56 15.32 -6.70
C LEU A 272 -13.77 16.63 -6.54
N ASN A 273 -12.84 16.89 -7.46
CA ASN A 273 -12.02 18.10 -7.43
C ASN A 273 -12.84 19.36 -7.67
N GLU A 274 -13.79 19.31 -8.59
CA GLU A 274 -14.64 20.44 -8.91
C GLU A 274 -15.56 20.80 -7.74
N VAL A 275 -16.29 19.83 -7.18
CA VAL A 275 -17.15 20.04 -6.01
C VAL A 275 -16.31 20.55 -4.83
N GLY A 276 -15.14 19.95 -4.60
CA GLY A 276 -14.21 20.38 -3.55
C GLY A 276 -13.69 21.81 -3.74
N GLY A 277 -13.38 22.20 -4.98
CA GLY A 277 -12.95 23.55 -5.35
C GLY A 277 -14.06 24.58 -5.19
N HIS A 278 -15.22 24.33 -5.78
CA HIS A 278 -16.39 25.20 -5.71
C HIS A 278 -16.86 25.41 -4.27
N PHE A 279 -16.83 24.36 -3.44
CA PHE A 279 -17.13 24.51 -2.02
C PHE A 279 -16.17 25.49 -1.35
N LYS A 280 -14.86 25.37 -1.59
CA LYS A 280 -13.85 26.26 -0.99
C LYS A 280 -14.03 27.71 -1.43
N GLU A 281 -14.46 27.94 -2.66
CA GLU A 281 -14.75 29.28 -3.16
C GLU A 281 -15.94 29.90 -2.43
N LEU A 282 -17.05 29.17 -2.29
CA LEU A 282 -18.22 29.65 -1.54
C LEU A 282 -17.94 29.85 -0.05
N ASP A 283 -17.14 28.98 0.56
CA ASP A 283 -16.68 29.10 1.96
C ASP A 283 -15.87 30.40 2.15
N LYS A 284 -14.93 30.69 1.24
CA LYS A 284 -14.14 31.94 1.27
C LYS A 284 -14.98 33.19 1.08
N LEU A 285 -16.10 33.09 0.36
CA LEU A 285 -17.05 34.18 0.17
C LEU A 285 -17.98 34.38 1.37
N GLY A 286 -17.88 33.54 2.41
CA GLY A 286 -18.72 33.63 3.60
C GLY A 286 -20.18 33.25 3.32
N MET A 287 -20.42 32.36 2.35
CA MET A 287 -21.76 31.93 1.95
C MET A 287 -22.40 30.93 2.93
N PHE A 288 -21.67 30.53 3.99
CA PHE A 288 -22.12 29.53 4.95
C PHE A 288 -22.21 30.08 6.36
N ASP A 289 -23.32 29.78 7.05
CA ASP A 289 -23.58 30.28 8.39
C ASP A 289 -22.72 29.57 9.44
N SER A 290 -22.39 28.29 9.21
CA SER A 290 -21.50 27.53 10.07
C SER A 290 -20.86 26.34 9.37
N ASN A 291 -19.73 25.88 9.89
CA ASN A 291 -19.06 24.64 9.44
C ASN A 291 -19.98 23.40 9.46
N ARG A 292 -21.01 23.38 10.31
CA ARG A 292 -21.93 22.25 10.42
C ARG A 292 -23.02 22.30 9.35
N ALA A 293 -23.53 23.50 9.03
CA ALA A 293 -24.57 23.70 8.03
C ALA A 293 -24.02 23.79 6.59
N ALA A 294 -22.73 24.15 6.44
CA ALA A 294 -22.09 24.41 5.16
C ALA A 294 -22.27 23.30 4.10
N PRO A 295 -22.19 21.99 4.42
CA PRO A 295 -22.46 20.94 3.41
C PRO A 295 -23.88 21.01 2.84
N ARG A 296 -24.89 21.21 3.69
CA ARG A 296 -26.29 21.30 3.26
C ARG A 296 -26.54 22.59 2.48
N GLU A 297 -26.03 23.71 2.96
CA GLU A 297 -26.16 25.02 2.29
C GLU A 297 -25.51 24.99 0.90
N PHE A 298 -24.29 24.46 0.78
CA PHE A 298 -23.63 24.26 -0.51
C PHE A 298 -24.50 23.43 -1.46
N ILE A 299 -25.03 22.30 -0.99
CA ILE A 299 -25.86 21.42 -1.80
C ILE A 299 -27.11 22.16 -2.27
N ASN A 300 -27.80 22.87 -1.39
CA ASN A 300 -29.01 23.60 -1.75
C ASN A 300 -28.75 24.71 -2.78
N ILE A 301 -27.61 25.39 -2.68
CA ILE A 301 -27.19 26.42 -3.64
C ILE A 301 -26.82 25.81 -5.00
N THR A 302 -26.19 24.62 -5.03
CA THR A 302 -25.51 24.11 -6.23
C THR A 302 -26.20 22.92 -6.89
N VAL A 303 -27.25 22.34 -6.28
CA VAL A 303 -27.93 21.13 -6.78
C VAL A 303 -28.36 21.26 -8.23
N ALA A 304 -29.02 22.36 -8.63
CA ALA A 304 -29.51 22.53 -10.00
C ALA A 304 -28.38 22.61 -11.04
N TYR A 305 -27.19 23.08 -10.65
CA TYR A 305 -26.02 23.11 -11.52
C TYR A 305 -25.44 21.70 -11.71
N TYR A 306 -25.20 20.99 -10.60
CA TYR A 306 -24.61 19.66 -10.65
C TYR A 306 -25.56 18.61 -11.18
N GLU A 307 -26.86 18.77 -10.99
CA GLU A 307 -27.87 17.86 -11.53
C GLU A 307 -27.80 17.80 -13.06
N LYS A 308 -27.83 18.97 -13.72
CA LYS A 308 -27.67 19.07 -15.18
C LYS A 308 -26.35 18.47 -15.67
N LYS A 309 -25.29 18.63 -14.89
CA LYS A 309 -23.94 18.15 -15.24
C LYS A 309 -23.79 16.64 -15.07
N ILE A 310 -24.38 16.07 -14.02
CA ILE A 310 -24.28 14.64 -13.70
C ILE A 310 -25.14 13.81 -14.66
N PHE A 311 -26.33 14.31 -14.98
CA PHE A 311 -27.34 13.64 -15.79
C PHE A 311 -27.40 14.11 -17.25
N PHE A 312 -26.53 15.03 -17.68
CA PHE A 312 -26.50 15.54 -19.07
C PHE A 312 -27.87 15.97 -19.60
N GLU A 313 -28.66 16.67 -18.78
CA GLU A 313 -30.04 17.11 -19.07
C GLU A 313 -31.13 16.01 -19.12
N GLU A 314 -30.80 14.74 -18.88
CA GLU A 314 -31.78 13.66 -18.67
C GLU A 314 -32.33 13.71 -17.23
N LEU A 315 -33.20 14.70 -16.98
CA LEU A 315 -33.74 14.98 -15.65
C LEU A 315 -35.07 14.24 -15.39
N ASP A 316 -35.22 13.73 -14.18
CA ASP A 316 -36.47 13.13 -13.69
C ASP A 316 -36.82 13.67 -12.29
N GLN A 317 -37.86 13.12 -11.65
CA GLN A 317 -38.29 13.59 -10.33
C GLN A 317 -37.33 13.19 -9.20
N LEU A 318 -36.46 12.21 -9.43
CA LEU A 318 -35.52 11.64 -8.47
C LEU A 318 -34.09 12.19 -8.66
N THR A 319 -33.75 12.71 -9.85
CA THR A 319 -32.43 13.30 -10.14
C THR A 319 -31.96 14.36 -9.13
N PRO A 320 -32.83 15.24 -8.55
CA PRO A 320 -32.39 16.17 -7.53
C PRO A 320 -31.89 15.46 -6.26
N SER A 321 -32.63 14.46 -5.79
CA SER A 321 -32.34 13.73 -4.55
C SER A 321 -31.10 12.86 -4.70
N VAL A 322 -30.94 12.23 -5.87
CA VAL A 322 -29.71 11.50 -6.24
C VAL A 322 -28.50 12.44 -6.31
N THR A 323 -28.66 13.64 -6.91
CA THR A 323 -27.60 14.65 -6.99
C THR A 323 -27.17 15.12 -5.59
N LYS A 324 -28.15 15.46 -4.73
CA LYS A 324 -27.88 15.86 -3.34
C LYS A 324 -27.08 14.79 -2.61
N TYR A 325 -27.41 13.51 -2.81
CA TYR A 325 -26.72 12.41 -2.16
C TYR A 325 -25.27 12.26 -2.65
N ILE A 326 -25.03 12.33 -3.97
CA ILE A 326 -23.67 12.33 -4.54
C ILE A 326 -22.85 13.46 -3.92
N LEU A 327 -23.36 14.69 -3.94
CA LEU A 327 -22.65 15.84 -3.37
C LEU A 327 -22.41 15.66 -1.85
N TRP A 328 -23.38 15.13 -1.11
CA TRP A 328 -23.24 14.85 0.31
C TRP A 328 -22.11 13.86 0.60
N LYS A 329 -22.02 12.74 -0.14
CA LYS A 329 -20.94 11.77 0.00
C LYS A 329 -19.57 12.42 -0.22
N ILE A 330 -19.45 13.24 -1.28
CA ILE A 330 -18.23 13.97 -1.59
C ILE A 330 -17.86 14.93 -0.44
N LEU A 331 -18.81 15.74 0.03
CA LEU A 331 -18.55 16.78 1.04
C LEU A 331 -18.25 16.21 2.43
N LYS A 332 -18.98 15.18 2.86
CA LYS A 332 -18.76 14.53 4.17
C LYS A 332 -17.37 13.93 4.29
N LYS A 333 -16.72 13.60 3.18
CA LYS A 333 -15.38 13.02 3.15
C LYS A 333 -14.31 13.94 2.57
N ARG A 334 -14.67 15.18 2.22
CA ARG A 334 -13.75 16.18 1.66
C ARG A 334 -12.50 16.37 2.51
N ARG A 335 -12.63 16.47 3.84
CA ARG A 335 -11.47 16.64 4.74
C ARG A 335 -10.52 15.45 4.70
N THR A 336 -11.06 14.23 4.58
CA THR A 336 -10.24 13.01 4.45
C THR A 336 -9.57 12.96 3.08
N ILE A 337 -10.29 13.29 2.01
CA ILE A 337 -9.75 13.36 0.65
C ILE A 337 -8.65 14.43 0.56
N GLU A 338 -8.84 15.61 1.16
CA GLU A 338 -7.84 16.67 1.21
C GLU A 338 -6.58 16.27 2.00
N ARG A 339 -6.75 15.54 3.11
CA ARG A 339 -5.62 15.00 3.88
C ARG A 339 -4.89 13.94 3.07
N LEU A 340 -5.62 13.03 2.42
CA LEU A 340 -5.06 12.02 1.55
C LEU A 340 -4.26 12.66 0.41
N SER A 341 -4.81 13.63 -0.30
CA SER A 341 -4.10 14.39 -1.34
C SER A 341 -2.80 14.99 -0.84
N ARG A 342 -2.75 15.48 0.40
CA ARG A 342 -1.53 16.04 0.99
C ARG A 342 -0.49 14.99 1.37
N GLU A 343 -0.94 13.88 1.96
CA GLU A 343 -0.07 12.79 2.41
C GLU A 343 0.43 11.93 1.25
N VAL A 344 -0.35 11.82 0.16
CA VAL A 344 0.01 11.07 -1.06
C VAL A 344 0.58 11.99 -2.14
N GLY A 345 0.37 13.30 -2.07
CA GLY A 345 0.86 14.24 -3.06
C GLY A 345 0.17 14.07 -4.42
N ILE A 346 -1.17 14.03 -4.40
CA ILE A 346 -2.06 13.99 -5.59
C ILE A 346 -3.03 15.17 -5.61
#